data_AF-K1V9R8-F1
#
_entry.id   AF-K1V9R8-F1
#
_cell.length_a   1.000
_cell.length_b   1.000
_cell.length_c   1.000
_cell.angle_alpha   90.00
_cell.angle_beta   90.00
_cell.angle_gamma   90.00
#
_symmetry.space_group_name_H-M   'P 1'
#
loop_
_entity.id
_entity.type
_entity.pdbx_description
1 polymer ?
#
loop_
_entity_poly.entity_id
_entity_poly.type
_entity_poly.pdbx_seq_one_letter_code
_entity_poly.pdbx_strand_id
1 'polypeptide(L)' 'MEAFAACGLDPDFYNYRALGLDEVTPWSHLDVGVTHAHLVREYQKALQAQTTQPCNRQCSACGANKLLGGPCFDYSKNSL' A
#
# COMPACT_ATOMS: atom_id res chain seq x y z
N MET A 1 7.50 -25.39 -11.56
CA MET A 1 8.37 -25.96 -10.51
C MET A 1 9.83 -26.05 -10.97
N GLU A 2 10.12 -26.56 -12.17
CA GLU A 2 11.49 -26.72 -12.69
C GLU A 2 12.32 -25.41 -12.69
N ALA A 3 11.74 -24.28 -13.10
CA ALA A 3 12.42 -22.99 -13.08
C ALA A 3 12.83 -22.54 -11.67
N PHE A 4 11.95 -22.71 -10.68
CA PHE A 4 12.26 -22.38 -9.27
C PHE A 4 13.36 -23.30 -8.73
N ALA A 5 13.29 -24.60 -9.03
CA ALA A 5 14.31 -25.58 -8.64
C ALA A 5 15.68 -25.26 -9.24
N ALA A 6 15.74 -24.87 -10.52
CA ALA A 6 16.99 -24.47 -11.19
C ALA A 6 17.63 -23.23 -10.55
N CYS A 7 16.83 -22.35 -9.95
CA CYS A 7 17.30 -21.17 -9.22
C CYS A 7 17.53 -21.41 -7.72
N GLY A 8 17.26 -22.62 -7.21
CA GLY A 8 17.34 -22.91 -5.77
C GLY A 8 16.29 -22.16 -4.94
N LEU A 9 15.15 -21.84 -5.53
CA LEU A 9 14.06 -21.10 -4.89
C LEU A 9 12.92 -22.03 -4.49
N ASP A 10 12.41 -21.83 -3.28
CA ASP A 10 11.17 -22.44 -2.81
C ASP A 10 10.00 -21.46 -3.03
N PRO A 11 9.02 -21.78 -3.91
CA PRO A 11 7.86 -20.92 -4.12
C PRO A 11 6.95 -20.81 -2.88
N ASP A 12 6.91 -21.83 -2.03
CA ASP A 12 6.03 -21.86 -0.86
C ASP A 12 6.49 -20.83 0.19
N PHE A 13 7.79 -20.57 0.26
CA PHE A 13 8.36 -19.48 1.06
C PHE A 13 7.74 -18.11 0.74
N TYR A 14 7.41 -17.83 -0.53
CA TYR A 14 6.83 -16.55 -0.93
C TYR A 14 5.30 -16.51 -0.81
N ASN A 15 4.64 -17.66 -0.98
CA ASN A 15 3.17 -17.74 -1.02
C ASN A 15 2.52 -17.82 0.36
N TYR A 16 3.10 -18.57 1.30
CA TYR A 16 2.43 -18.89 2.58
C TYR A 16 2.99 -18.13 3.78
N ARG A 17 4.04 -17.37 3.58
CA ARG A 17 4.71 -16.62 4.64
C ARG A 17 3.93 -15.38 5.03
N ALA A 18 3.81 -15.16 6.34
CA ALA A 18 3.41 -13.87 6.87
C ALA A 18 4.52 -12.83 6.64
N LEU A 19 4.17 -11.70 6.05
CA LEU A 19 5.11 -10.61 5.83
C LEU A 19 5.33 -9.84 7.14
N GLY A 20 6.59 -9.66 7.52
CA GLY A 20 6.95 -8.83 8.66
C GLY A 20 6.74 -7.35 8.32
N LEU A 21 6.19 -6.56 9.24
CA LEU A 21 5.93 -5.14 8.96
C LEU A 21 7.22 -4.32 8.84
N ASP A 22 8.34 -4.79 9.38
CA ASP A 22 9.63 -4.09 9.32
C ASP A 22 10.58 -4.68 8.26
N GLU A 23 10.09 -5.61 7.44
CA GLU A 23 10.92 -6.26 6.45
C GLU A 23 10.98 -5.49 5.13
N VAL A 24 12.10 -5.64 4.41
CA VAL A 24 12.21 -5.13 3.05
C VAL A 24 11.54 -6.14 2.11
N THR A 25 10.37 -5.79 1.61
CA THR A 25 9.65 -6.61 0.63
C THR A 25 10.27 -6.46 -0.77
N PRO A 26 10.06 -7.44 -1.68
CA PRO A 26 10.54 -7.33 -3.05
C PRO A 26 10.08 -6.07 -3.79
N TRP A 27 8.94 -5.49 -3.42
CA TRP A 27 8.39 -4.26 -4.00
C TRP A 27 8.74 -2.99 -3.22
N SER A 28 9.54 -3.05 -2.16
CA SER A 28 9.90 -1.88 -1.34
C SER A 28 10.67 -0.80 -2.10
N HIS A 29 11.27 -1.15 -3.25
CA HIS A 29 11.97 -0.22 -4.13
C HIS A 29 11.04 0.51 -5.12
N LEU A 30 9.74 0.19 -5.15
CA LEU A 30 8.77 0.84 -6.04
C LEU A 30 8.25 2.13 -5.38
N ASP A 31 8.42 3.28 -6.04
CA ASP A 31 7.72 4.51 -5.66
C ASP A 31 6.44 4.66 -6.50
N VAL A 32 5.30 4.36 -5.85
CA VAL A 32 3.96 4.55 -6.42
C VAL A 32 3.21 5.72 -5.76
N GLY A 33 3.94 6.61 -5.06
CA GLY A 33 3.38 7.71 -4.31
C GLY A 33 2.84 7.34 -2.91
N VAL A 34 2.81 6.05 -2.56
CA VAL A 34 2.34 5.55 -1.25
C VAL A 34 3.54 5.33 -0.33
N THR A 35 3.42 5.72 0.94
CA THR A 35 4.45 5.44 1.95
C THR A 35 4.29 4.07 2.58
N HIS A 36 5.39 3.46 3.02
CA HIS A 36 5.35 2.21 3.77
C HIS A 36 4.44 2.29 5.01
N ALA A 37 4.51 3.40 5.75
CA ALA A 37 3.65 3.64 6.92
C ALA A 37 2.15 3.64 6.58
N HIS A 38 1.75 4.11 5.40
CA HIS A 38 0.37 4.01 4.94
C HIS A 38 -0.03 2.54 4.75
N LEU A 39 0.78 1.76 4.03
CA LEU A 39 0.51 0.34 3.77
C LEU A 39 0.36 -0.47 5.06
N VAL A 40 1.25 -0.25 6.03
CA VAL A 40 1.20 -0.91 7.35
C VAL A 40 -0.13 -0.59 8.07
N ARG A 41 -0.52 0.69 8.11
CA ARG A 41 -1.75 1.11 8.79
C ARG A 41 -2.99 0.52 8.13
N GLU A 42 -3.07 0.53 6.80
CA GLU A 42 -4.22 -0.02 6.07
C GLU A 42 -4.28 -1.54 6.17
N TYR A 43 -3.13 -2.22 6.18
CA TYR A 43 -3.05 -3.67 6.45
C TYR A 43 -3.58 -4.03 7.84
N GLN A 44 -3.17 -3.29 8.88
CA GLN A 44 -3.66 -3.50 10.24
C GLN A 44 -5.18 -3.31 10.36
N LYS A 45 -5.75 -2.29 9.69
CA LYS A 45 -7.21 -2.11 9.62
C LYS A 45 -7.89 -3.29 8.94
N ALA A 46 -7.33 -3.78 7.83
CA ALA A 46 -7.88 -4.91 7.09
C ALA A 46 -7.93 -6.18 7.96
N LEU A 47 -6.87 -6.46 8.72
CA LEU A 47 -6.85 -7.56 9.70
C LEU A 47 -7.93 -7.44 10.78
N GLN A 48 -8.35 -6.21 11.09
CA GLN A 48 -9.41 -5.90 12.07
C GLN A 48 -10.80 -5.78 11.41
N ALA A 49 -10.95 -6.11 10.13
CA ALA A 49 -12.17 -5.91 9.34
C ALA A 49 -12.70 -4.47 9.37
N GLN A 50 -11.81 -3.48 9.52
CA GLN A 50 -12.15 -2.07 9.54
C GLN A 50 -11.97 -1.45 8.16
N THR A 51 -12.97 -0.70 7.72
CA THR A 51 -12.91 0.03 6.45
C THR A 51 -12.27 1.40 6.63
N THR A 52 -11.59 1.87 5.59
CA THR A 52 -11.11 3.25 5.53
C THR A 52 -12.22 4.16 5.02
N GLN A 53 -12.41 5.27 5.74
CA GLN A 53 -13.42 6.26 5.41
C GLN A 53 -13.16 6.87 4.02
N PRO A 54 -14.21 7.37 3.34
CA PRO A 54 -14.05 8.00 2.05
C PRO A 54 -13.23 9.29 2.17
N CYS A 55 -12.38 9.53 1.16
CA CYS A 55 -11.42 10.63 1.14
C CYS A 55 -12.06 12.03 1.17
N ASN A 56 -13.36 12.13 0.87
CA ASN A 56 -14.13 13.38 0.96
C ASN A 56 -14.49 13.78 2.40
N ARG A 57 -14.12 12.97 3.40
CA ARG A 57 -14.24 13.33 4.83
C ARG A 57 -12.90 13.65 5.44
N GLN A 58 -11.89 12.84 5.10
CA GLN A 58 -10.51 13.00 5.54
C GLN A 58 -9.59 12.30 4.54
N CYS A 59 -8.46 12.92 4.21
CA CYS A 59 -7.47 12.30 3.34
C CYS A 59 -6.90 11.02 3.98
N SER A 60 -6.99 9.89 3.27
CA SER A 60 -6.40 8.61 3.69
C SER A 60 -4.88 8.53 3.51
N ALA A 61 -4.26 9.58 2.95
CA ALA A 61 -2.84 9.66 2.63
C ALA A 61 -2.35 8.51 1.73
N CYS A 62 -3.14 8.12 0.72
CA CYS A 62 -2.79 7.10 -0.27
C CYS A 62 -1.81 7.59 -1.36
N GLY A 63 -1.21 8.77 -1.21
CA GLY A 63 -0.26 9.31 -2.19
C GLY A 63 -0.87 10.12 -3.33
N ALA A 64 -2.18 10.00 -3.60
CA ALA A 64 -2.82 10.71 -4.71
C ALA A 64 -2.63 12.23 -4.65
N ASN A 65 -2.65 12.84 -3.46
CA ASN A 65 -2.39 14.28 -3.32
C ASN A 65 -1.00 14.70 -3.84
N LYS A 66 0.03 13.85 -3.63
CA LYS A 66 1.39 14.10 -4.12
C LYS A 66 1.42 14.00 -5.64
N LEU A 67 0.78 12.98 -6.20
CA LEU A 67 0.75 12.73 -7.65
C LEU A 67 -0.04 13.79 -8.42
N LEU A 68 -1.13 14.31 -7.84
CA LEU A 68 -1.93 15.38 -8.42
C LEU A 68 -1.31 16.77 -8.24
N GLY A 69 -0.27 16.91 -7.41
CA GLY A 69 0.29 18.21 -7.04
C GLY A 69 -0.62 19.07 -6.16
N GLY A 70 -1.60 18.46 -5.48
CA GLY A 70 -2.61 19.16 -4.68
C GLY A 70 -3.63 18.18 -4.07
N PRO A 71 -4.55 18.65 -3.21
CA PRO A 71 -5.54 17.79 -2.58
C PRO A 71 -6.51 17.18 -3.62
N CYS A 72 -6.81 15.89 -3.51
CA CYS A 72 -7.83 15.22 -4.33
C CYS A 72 -9.21 15.88 -4.20
N PHE A 73 -9.52 16.36 -2.99
CA PHE A 73 -10.72 17.11 -2.67
C PHE A 73 -10.30 18.49 -2.16
N ASP A 74 -10.44 19.50 -3.00
CA ASP A 74 -10.20 20.90 -2.66
C ASP A 74 -11.54 21.62 -2.46
N TYR A 75 -11.98 21.76 -1.20
CA TYR A 75 -13.23 22.46 -0.89
C TYR A 75 -13.12 23.99 -0.97
N SER A 76 -11.91 24.54 -1.15
CA SER A 76 -11.73 25.97 -1.38
C SER A 76 -12.07 26.37 -2.81
N LYS A 77 -12.00 25.41 -3.74
CA LYS A 77 -12.44 25.56 -5.13
C LYS A 77 -13.85 25.01 -5.25
N ASN A 78 -14.83 25.89 -5.04
CA ASN A 78 -16.22 25.57 -5.30
C ASN A 78 -16.44 25.43 -6.82
N SER A 79 -16.12 24.27 -7.38
CA SER A 79 -16.37 23.94 -8.78
C SER A 79 -17.87 23.67 -8.96
N LEU A 80 -18.61 24.76 -9.23
CA LEU A 80 -19.93 24.70 -9.88
C LEU A 80 -19.80 24.10 -11.29
#